data_AF-A0A087TJ57-F1
#
_entry.id   AF-A0A087TJ57-F1
#
_cell.length_a   1.000
_cell.length_b   1.000
_cell.length_c   1.000
_cell.angle_alpha   90.00
_cell.angle_beta   90.00
_cell.angle_gamma   90.00
#
_symmetry.space_group_name_H-M   'P 1'
#
loop_
_entity.id
_entity.type
_entity.pdbx_description
1 polymer ?
#
loop_
_entity_poly.entity_id
_entity_poly.type
_entity_poly.pdbx_seq_one_letter_code
_entity_poly.pdbx_strand_id
1 'polypeptide(L)'
;MSKKNELEVKSQQNQPPEDFRSLSILPTVGDLQETRVFLRPNIVLGKYADVEHYLDVQFRLLREDYIRPLRNGIQQYLCLTLSSQAARPNLKALQDVRVYYNFQLLYPCLDGSSLVYRASFDATPFHNINWENSKRLLTGSLICFSDNNFETLHLASVTSRDAKLLQQGHLFIKFESVSSDILNFESLRYFIMVETQAYFEAYRHNLSALREMNEENFPFQKYIVKTENEIKAP
;
A
#
# COMPACT_ATOMS: atom_id res chain seq x y z
N MET A 1 1.30 -23.44 30.51
CA MET A 1 1.21 -22.41 29.44
C MET A 1 2.32 -22.71 28.44
N SER A 2 2.05 -22.66 27.13
CA SER A 2 3.07 -22.91 26.10
C SER A 2 4.04 -21.72 26.01
N LYS A 3 5.33 -21.96 25.74
CA LYS A 3 6.35 -20.91 25.50
C LYS A 3 5.89 -19.85 24.48
N LYS A 4 5.03 -20.23 23.54
CA LYS A 4 4.43 -19.33 22.55
C LYS A 4 3.51 -18.27 23.19
N ASN A 5 2.66 -18.67 24.14
CA ASN A 5 1.76 -17.74 24.83
C ASN A 5 2.54 -16.76 25.72
N GLU A 6 3.64 -17.20 26.34
CA GLU A 6 4.49 -16.31 27.14
C GLU A 6 5.20 -15.24 26.30
N LEU A 7 5.63 -15.59 25.09
CA LEU A 7 6.23 -14.64 24.14
C LEU A 7 5.20 -13.64 23.60
N GLU A 8 3.99 -14.11 23.26
CA GLU A 8 2.89 -13.25 22.83
C GLU A 8 2.51 -12.25 23.93
N VAL A 9 2.34 -12.71 25.18
CA VAL A 9 2.03 -11.82 26.31
C VAL A 9 3.13 -10.78 26.54
N LYS A 10 4.41 -11.15 26.44
CA LYS A 10 5.53 -10.19 26.54
C LYS A 10 5.50 -9.14 25.42
N SER A 11 5.16 -9.55 24.20
CA SER A 11 5.11 -8.62 23.06
C SER A 11 4.02 -7.55 23.19
N GLN A 12 2.91 -7.85 23.86
CA GLN A 12 1.82 -6.89 24.10
C GLN A 12 2.23 -5.76 25.07
N GLN A 13 3.21 -6.01 25.96
CA GLN A 13 3.66 -5.06 26.97
C GLN A 13 4.69 -4.05 26.44
N ASN A 14 5.22 -4.26 25.23
CA ASN A 14 6.15 -3.32 24.63
C ASN A 14 5.42 -2.03 24.27
N GLN A 15 5.97 -0.90 24.70
CA GLN A 15 5.46 0.41 24.31
C GLN A 15 5.75 0.67 22.83
N PRO A 16 4.77 1.16 22.06
CA PRO A 16 5.01 1.55 20.68
C PRO A 16 5.98 2.75 20.64
N PRO A 17 6.84 2.84 19.62
CA PRO A 17 7.80 3.93 19.48
C PRO A 17 7.14 5.28 19.21
N GLU A 18 5.95 5.29 18.60
CA GLU A 18 5.14 6.47 18.31
C GLU A 18 3.64 6.15 18.37
N ASP A 19 2.81 7.19 18.39
CA ASP A 19 1.35 7.04 18.26
C ASP A 19 1.01 6.59 16.83
N PHE A 20 0.23 5.51 16.69
CA PHE A 20 -0.21 5.01 15.39
C PHE A 20 -0.97 6.04 14.56
N ARG A 21 -1.62 7.04 15.19
CA ARG A 21 -2.35 8.09 14.48
C ARG A 21 -1.44 9.03 13.71
N SER A 22 -0.18 9.13 14.12
CA SER A 22 0.82 9.93 13.42
C SER A 22 1.38 9.22 12.18
N LEU A 23 1.15 7.90 12.04
CA LEU A 23 1.67 7.13 10.92
C LEU A 23 0.94 7.45 9.62
N SER A 24 1.71 7.58 8.54
CA SER A 24 1.16 7.74 7.21
C SER A 24 0.40 6.50 6.77
N ILE A 25 -0.83 6.68 6.29
CA ILE A 25 -1.59 5.61 5.62
C ILE A 25 -0.94 5.23 4.30
N LEU A 26 -0.24 6.14 3.63
CA LEU A 26 0.49 5.89 2.40
C LEU A 26 1.90 5.36 2.70
N PRO A 27 2.46 4.49 1.84
CA PRO A 27 3.85 4.06 1.95
C PRO A 27 4.83 5.25 1.89
N THR A 28 5.91 5.18 2.65
CA THR A 28 7.02 6.14 2.60
C THR A 28 8.28 5.47 2.10
N VAL A 29 9.32 6.26 1.77
CA VAL A 29 10.64 5.71 1.44
C VAL A 29 11.21 4.89 2.61
N GLY A 30 11.00 5.36 3.85
CA GLY A 30 11.39 4.62 5.06
C GLY A 30 10.74 3.24 5.13
N ASP A 31 9.46 3.14 4.78
CA ASP A 31 8.76 1.84 4.72
C ASP A 31 9.36 0.88 3.70
N LEU A 32 10.05 1.35 2.66
CA LEU A 32 10.71 0.47 1.67
C LEU A 32 12.08 -0.02 2.14
N GLN A 33 12.73 0.74 3.00
CA GLN A 33 14.08 0.48 3.52
C GLN A 33 14.05 -0.28 4.85
N GLU A 34 13.03 -0.05 5.67
CA GLU A 34 12.93 -0.60 7.01
C GLU A 34 12.58 -2.09 6.96
N THR A 35 13.51 -2.91 7.46
CA THR A 35 13.32 -4.36 7.54
C THR A 35 12.65 -4.80 8.83
N ARG A 36 12.56 -3.92 9.83
CA ARG A 36 12.04 -4.26 11.16
C ARG A 36 11.00 -3.25 11.64
N VAL A 37 9.74 -3.58 11.41
CA VAL A 37 8.60 -2.78 11.85
C VAL A 37 8.19 -3.19 13.28
N PHE A 38 7.79 -2.22 14.10
CA PHE A 38 7.17 -2.50 15.39
C PHE A 38 5.77 -3.08 15.18
N LEU A 39 5.58 -4.35 15.54
CA LEU A 39 4.31 -5.05 15.44
C LEU A 39 4.04 -5.84 16.72
N ARG A 40 2.75 -5.90 17.06
CA ARG A 40 2.22 -6.78 18.10
C ARG A 40 1.32 -7.83 17.44
N PRO A 41 1.38 -9.10 17.86
CA PRO A 41 0.50 -10.11 17.32
C PRO A 41 -0.96 -9.78 17.67
N ASN A 42 -1.88 -10.17 16.80
CA ASN A 42 -3.31 -10.05 17.07
C ASN A 42 -3.67 -10.91 18.29
N ILE A 43 -4.44 -10.37 19.24
CA ILE A 43 -4.93 -11.14 20.39
C ILE A 43 -6.18 -11.89 19.93
N VAL A 44 -6.01 -13.17 19.57
CA VAL A 44 -7.11 -14.05 19.15
C VAL A 44 -7.92 -14.54 20.34
N LEU A 45 -7.26 -14.74 21.49
CA LEU A 45 -7.87 -15.24 22.72
C LEU A 45 -7.49 -14.32 23.88
N GLY A 46 -8.50 -13.74 24.53
CA GLY A 46 -8.34 -12.82 25.63
C GLY A 46 -8.64 -11.36 25.25
N LYS A 47 -8.42 -10.46 26.21
CA LYS A 47 -8.79 -9.06 26.10
C LYS A 47 -7.60 -8.16 25.75
N TYR A 48 -7.91 -7.03 25.14
CA TYR A 48 -6.98 -5.92 25.02
C TYR A 48 -6.96 -5.11 26.32
N ALA A 49 -5.92 -4.30 26.54
CA ALA A 49 -5.84 -3.43 27.72
C ALA A 49 -6.97 -2.39 27.71
N ASP A 50 -7.13 -1.71 26.58
CA ASP A 50 -8.13 -0.68 26.31
C ASP A 50 -8.36 -0.55 24.79
N VAL A 51 -9.19 0.43 24.39
CA VAL A 51 -9.51 0.67 22.97
C VAL A 51 -8.28 1.14 22.21
N GLU A 52 -7.46 2.01 22.81
CA GLU A 52 -6.26 2.55 22.19
C GLU A 52 -5.24 1.44 21.87
N HIS A 53 -5.09 0.48 22.79
CA HIS A 53 -4.29 -0.70 22.58
C HIS A 53 -4.82 -1.55 21.42
N TYR A 54 -6.14 -1.77 21.36
CA TYR A 54 -6.76 -2.48 20.24
C TYR A 54 -6.52 -1.76 18.91
N LEU A 55 -6.77 -0.46 18.85
CA LEU A 55 -6.65 0.35 17.65
C LEU A 55 -5.20 0.37 17.13
N ASP A 56 -4.21 0.56 18.01
CA ASP A 56 -2.79 0.52 17.58
C ASP A 56 -2.43 -0.85 17.00
N VAL A 57 -2.78 -1.94 17.70
CA VAL A 57 -2.47 -3.30 17.23
C VAL A 57 -3.10 -3.55 15.86
N GLN A 58 -4.39 -3.27 15.69
CA GLN A 58 -5.08 -3.48 14.42
C GLN A 58 -4.55 -2.57 13.32
N PHE A 59 -4.30 -1.30 13.61
CA PHE A 59 -3.80 -0.34 12.63
C PHE A 59 -2.42 -0.77 12.11
N ARG A 60 -1.47 -1.07 13.00
CA ARG A 60 -0.10 -1.46 12.61
C ARG A 60 -0.08 -2.77 11.85
N LEU A 61 -0.88 -3.76 12.26
CA LEU A 61 -1.02 -5.03 11.53
C LEU A 61 -1.60 -4.82 10.13
N LEU A 62 -2.72 -4.10 10.02
CA LEU A 62 -3.39 -3.86 8.75
C LEU A 62 -2.53 -3.01 7.80
N ARG A 63 -1.78 -2.04 8.34
CA ARG A 63 -0.85 -1.23 7.57
C ARG A 63 0.30 -2.07 7.02
N GLU A 64 0.92 -2.90 7.85
CA GLU A 64 2.01 -3.77 7.39
C GLU A 64 1.53 -4.82 6.38
N ASP A 65 0.30 -5.33 6.51
CA ASP A 65 -0.27 -6.32 5.61
C ASP A 65 -0.23 -5.88 4.13
N TYR A 66 -0.45 -4.59 3.86
CA TYR A 66 -0.40 -4.06 2.48
C TYR A 66 0.96 -3.45 2.10
N ILE A 67 1.74 -2.94 3.07
CA ILE A 67 3.08 -2.37 2.81
C ILE A 67 4.11 -3.47 2.55
N ARG A 68 4.04 -4.58 3.28
CA ARG A 68 5.03 -5.66 3.17
C ARG A 68 5.13 -6.25 1.76
N PRO A 69 4.02 -6.58 1.06
CA PRO A 69 4.09 -7.03 -0.33
C PRO A 69 4.77 -6.00 -1.24
N LEU A 70 4.48 -4.71 -1.06
CA LEU A 70 5.11 -3.64 -1.83
C LEU A 70 6.62 -3.56 -1.57
N ARG A 71 7.03 -3.54 -0.29
CA ARG A 71 8.44 -3.53 0.15
C ARG A 71 9.19 -4.72 -0.44
N ASN A 72 8.68 -5.93 -0.23
CA ASN A 72 9.31 -7.15 -0.72
C ASN A 72 9.40 -7.17 -2.24
N GLY A 73 8.34 -6.76 -2.94
CA GLY A 73 8.30 -6.73 -4.39
C GLY A 73 9.31 -5.76 -4.99
N ILE A 74 9.45 -4.56 -4.42
CA ILE A 74 10.46 -3.58 -4.86
C ILE A 74 11.87 -4.09 -4.55
N GLN A 75 12.12 -4.63 -3.35
CA GLN A 75 13.43 -5.17 -2.99
C GLN A 75 13.85 -6.35 -3.89
N GLN A 76 12.92 -7.25 -4.21
CA GLN A 76 13.15 -8.33 -5.16
C GLN A 76 13.42 -7.80 -6.57
N TYR A 77 12.66 -6.80 -7.01
CA TYR A 77 12.91 -6.13 -8.29
C TYR A 77 14.33 -5.55 -8.36
N LEU A 78 14.74 -4.79 -7.34
CA LEU A 78 16.08 -4.20 -7.24
C LEU A 78 17.18 -5.26 -7.20
N CYS A 79 16.98 -6.34 -6.46
CA CYS A 79 17.92 -7.47 -6.44
C CYS A 79 18.08 -8.07 -7.85
N LEU A 80 16.97 -8.31 -8.56
CA LEU A 80 16.99 -8.86 -9.91
C LEU A 80 17.62 -7.92 -10.93
N THR A 81 17.46 -6.60 -10.82
CA THR A 81 17.99 -5.63 -11.79
C THR A 81 19.44 -5.24 -11.51
N LEU A 82 19.83 -5.10 -10.24
CA LEU A 82 21.16 -4.63 -9.85
C LEU A 82 22.18 -5.76 -9.72
N SER A 83 21.74 -6.99 -9.40
CA SER A 83 22.65 -8.14 -9.23
C SER A 83 22.80 -8.99 -10.50
N SER A 84 21.92 -8.83 -11.49
CA SER A 84 21.97 -9.64 -12.71
C SER A 84 22.92 -9.04 -13.76
N GLN A 85 23.91 -9.83 -14.19
CA GLN A 85 24.68 -9.59 -15.43
C GLN A 85 23.86 -9.89 -16.70
N ALA A 86 22.63 -10.39 -16.56
CA ALA A 86 21.76 -10.74 -17.67
C ALA A 86 21.02 -9.50 -18.20
N ALA A 87 20.96 -9.37 -19.53
CA ALA A 87 20.36 -8.22 -20.21
C ALA A 87 18.86 -7.98 -19.92
N ARG A 88 18.13 -8.97 -19.35
CA ARG A 88 16.71 -8.84 -18.97
C ARG A 88 16.38 -9.64 -17.70
N PRO A 89 15.92 -9.01 -16.61
CA PRO A 89 15.50 -9.71 -15.39
C PRO A 89 14.19 -10.50 -15.63
N ASN A 90 14.07 -11.70 -15.03
CA ASN A 90 12.84 -12.49 -15.11
C ASN A 90 11.78 -11.97 -14.13
N LEU A 91 11.01 -10.97 -14.56
CA LEU A 91 9.99 -10.33 -13.73
C LEU A 91 8.79 -11.22 -13.39
N LYS A 92 8.63 -12.38 -14.04
CA LYS A 92 7.57 -13.34 -13.68
C LYS A 92 7.78 -13.95 -12.29
N ALA A 93 8.99 -13.84 -11.73
CA ALA A 93 9.28 -14.27 -10.37
C ALA A 93 8.68 -13.35 -9.29
N LEU A 94 8.32 -12.11 -9.65
CA LEU A 94 7.71 -11.16 -8.71
C LEU A 94 6.25 -11.56 -8.44
N GLN A 95 5.99 -12.00 -7.21
CA GLN A 95 4.66 -12.46 -6.82
C GLN A 95 3.79 -11.34 -6.24
N ASP A 96 4.41 -10.35 -5.58
CA ASP A 96 3.69 -9.34 -4.79
C ASP A 96 3.36 -8.07 -5.59
N VAL A 97 4.12 -7.82 -6.66
CA VAL A 97 4.06 -6.57 -7.42
C VAL A 97 4.12 -6.82 -8.93
N ARG A 98 3.70 -5.82 -9.70
CA ARG A 98 3.78 -5.81 -11.17
C ARG A 98 4.55 -4.59 -11.62
N VAL A 99 5.54 -4.80 -12.47
CA VAL A 99 6.45 -3.73 -12.94
C VAL A 99 6.07 -3.33 -14.35
N TYR A 100 6.08 -2.02 -14.61
CA TYR A 100 5.81 -1.39 -15.89
C TYR A 100 6.96 -0.44 -16.23
N TYR A 101 7.61 -0.67 -17.38
CA TYR A 101 8.75 0.11 -17.84
C TYR A 101 8.32 1.32 -18.67
N ASN A 102 9.26 2.26 -18.83
CA ASN A 102 9.09 3.48 -19.62
C ASN A 102 7.82 4.24 -19.22
N PHE A 103 7.54 4.28 -17.91
CA PHE A 103 6.41 5.03 -17.39
C PHE A 103 6.69 6.52 -17.53
N GLN A 104 5.73 7.28 -18.06
CA GLN A 104 5.90 8.69 -18.37
C GLN A 104 4.61 9.45 -18.09
N LEU A 105 4.74 10.63 -17.50
CA LEU A 105 3.64 11.56 -17.32
C LEU A 105 3.53 12.41 -18.59
N LEU A 106 2.34 12.46 -19.18
CA LEU A 106 2.11 13.16 -20.44
C LEU A 106 1.60 14.57 -20.19
N TYR A 107 0.40 14.70 -19.63
CA TYR A 107 -0.22 16.00 -19.36
C TYR A 107 -1.35 15.89 -18.33
N PRO A 108 -1.60 16.97 -17.57
CA PRO A 108 -2.77 17.06 -16.70
C PRO A 108 -4.06 17.17 -17.52
N CYS A 109 -5.13 16.62 -16.97
CA CYS A 109 -6.50 16.58 -17.48
C CYS A 109 -7.46 16.87 -16.32
N LEU A 110 -8.66 17.32 -16.66
CA LEU A 110 -9.77 17.39 -15.69
C LEU A 110 -10.70 16.21 -15.91
N ASP A 111 -10.99 15.48 -14.85
CA ASP A 111 -12.07 14.50 -14.80
C ASP A 111 -13.10 14.97 -13.77
N GLY A 112 -14.20 15.56 -14.26
CA GLY A 112 -15.13 16.32 -13.45
C GLY A 112 -14.43 17.49 -12.73
N SER A 113 -14.39 17.45 -11.39
CA SER A 113 -13.70 18.43 -10.53
C SER A 113 -12.32 17.98 -10.05
N SER A 114 -11.85 16.78 -10.45
CA SER A 114 -10.56 16.25 -10.02
C SER A 114 -9.47 16.48 -11.06
N LEU A 115 -8.30 16.94 -10.60
CA LEU A 115 -7.08 16.98 -11.40
C LEU A 115 -6.52 15.56 -11.56
N VAL A 116 -6.42 15.11 -12.80
CA VAL A 116 -5.95 13.78 -13.19
C VAL A 116 -4.80 13.95 -14.18
N TYR A 117 -3.87 13.01 -14.23
CA TYR A 117 -2.77 13.02 -15.19
C TYR A 117 -2.92 11.83 -16.13
N ARG A 118 -2.83 12.11 -17.44
CA ARG A 118 -2.63 11.05 -18.41
C ARG A 118 -1.18 10.63 -18.39
N ALA A 119 -0.95 9.32 -18.31
CA ALA A 119 0.37 8.71 -18.33
C ALA A 119 0.45 7.64 -19.43
N SER A 120 1.68 7.22 -19.73
CA SER A 120 1.95 6.07 -20.59
C SER A 120 2.99 5.14 -19.99
N PHE A 121 3.02 3.87 -20.44
CA PHE A 121 4.04 2.88 -20.15
C PHE A 121 4.26 1.98 -21.37
N ASP A 122 5.36 1.21 -21.38
CA ASP A 122 5.61 0.23 -22.43
C ASP A 122 4.63 -0.97 -22.34
N ALA A 123 3.67 -1.00 -23.26
CA ALA A 123 2.67 -2.07 -23.36
C ALA A 123 3.18 -3.34 -24.07
N THR A 124 4.35 -3.31 -24.72
CA THR A 124 4.86 -4.41 -25.55
C THR A 124 4.92 -5.76 -24.82
N PRO A 125 5.36 -5.84 -23.54
CA PRO A 125 5.38 -7.10 -22.79
C PRO A 125 3.99 -7.65 -22.45
N PHE A 126 2.94 -6.84 -22.61
CA PHE A 126 1.58 -7.11 -22.15
C PHE A 126 0.60 -7.40 -23.31
N HIS A 127 1.09 -7.65 -24.52
CA HIS A 127 0.25 -7.92 -25.70
C HIS A 127 -0.70 -9.12 -25.54
N ASN A 128 -0.34 -10.11 -24.71
CA ASN A 128 -1.18 -11.30 -24.44
C ASN A 128 -2.14 -11.11 -23.26
N ILE A 129 -2.17 -9.94 -22.62
CA ILE A 129 -3.08 -9.67 -21.51
C ILE A 129 -4.45 -9.31 -22.06
N ASN A 130 -5.46 -10.07 -21.63
CA ASN A 130 -6.84 -9.66 -21.81
C ASN A 130 -7.18 -8.58 -20.76
N TRP A 131 -7.07 -7.31 -21.16
CA TRP A 131 -7.28 -6.16 -20.29
C TRP A 131 -8.72 -6.03 -19.76
N GLU A 132 -9.72 -6.61 -20.45
CA GLU A 132 -11.11 -6.61 -19.95
C GLU A 132 -11.24 -7.47 -18.68
N ASN A 133 -10.57 -8.62 -18.64
CA ASN A 133 -10.67 -9.58 -17.54
C ASN A 133 -9.52 -9.46 -16.51
N SER A 134 -8.50 -8.67 -16.81
CA SER A 134 -7.31 -8.54 -15.98
C SER A 134 -7.58 -7.76 -14.70
N LYS A 135 -7.03 -8.19 -13.56
CA LYS A 135 -7.05 -7.41 -12.31
C LYS A 135 -5.89 -6.40 -12.20
N ARG A 136 -5.29 -5.99 -13.33
CA ARG A 136 -4.16 -5.03 -13.40
C ARG A 136 -4.65 -3.63 -13.55
N LEU A 137 -4.13 -2.68 -12.79
CA LEU A 137 -4.44 -1.25 -12.90
C LEU A 137 -5.96 -1.02 -12.81
N LEU A 138 -6.58 -1.58 -11.76
CA LEU A 138 -7.99 -1.32 -11.46
C LEU A 138 -8.13 0.12 -10.96
N THR A 139 -9.31 0.73 -11.13
CA THR A 139 -9.61 1.99 -10.47
C THR A 139 -9.41 1.84 -8.96
N GLY A 140 -8.68 2.77 -8.33
CA GLY A 140 -8.28 2.70 -6.92
C GLY A 140 -7.01 1.87 -6.65
N SER A 141 -6.40 1.25 -7.67
CA SER A 141 -5.08 0.62 -7.51
C SER A 141 -4.03 1.68 -7.23
N LEU A 142 -3.30 1.50 -6.12
CA LEU A 142 -2.11 2.30 -5.82
C LEU A 142 -0.96 1.86 -6.73
N ILE A 143 -0.38 2.84 -7.40
CA ILE A 143 0.88 2.71 -8.12
C ILE A 143 1.93 3.54 -7.41
N CYS A 144 3.15 3.05 -7.42
CA CYS A 144 4.32 3.83 -7.06
C CYS A 144 5.29 3.87 -8.23
N PHE A 145 6.03 4.97 -8.37
CA PHE A 145 7.01 5.07 -9.44
C PHE A 145 8.20 5.91 -9.04
N SER A 146 9.33 5.61 -9.67
CA SER A 146 10.64 6.19 -9.37
C SER A 146 11.56 6.09 -10.58
N ASP A 147 12.47 7.05 -10.73
CA ASP A 147 13.53 7.06 -11.76
C ASP A 147 14.93 6.90 -11.16
N ASN A 148 15.04 6.67 -9.85
CA ASN A 148 16.30 6.50 -9.13
C ASN A 148 16.27 5.27 -8.21
N ASN A 149 15.79 4.13 -8.73
CA ASN A 149 15.76 2.86 -8.01
C ASN A 149 14.98 2.90 -6.68
N PHE A 150 13.90 3.69 -6.63
CA PHE A 150 13.04 3.88 -5.45
C PHE A 150 13.73 4.56 -4.26
N GLU A 151 14.78 5.36 -4.51
CA GLU A 151 15.29 6.33 -3.52
C GLU A 151 14.29 7.48 -3.32
N THR A 152 13.63 7.92 -4.39
CA THR A 152 12.42 8.76 -4.34
C THR A 152 11.19 7.92 -4.66
N LEU A 153 10.07 8.26 -4.00
CA LEU A 153 8.81 7.53 -4.14
C LEU A 153 7.68 8.50 -4.50
N HIS A 154 7.17 8.38 -5.73
CA HIS A 154 5.94 9.04 -6.13
C HIS A 154 4.77 8.07 -6.03
N LEU A 155 3.65 8.53 -5.45
CA LEU A 155 2.46 7.72 -5.24
C LEU A 155 1.27 8.31 -5.97
N ALA A 156 0.53 7.44 -6.65
CA ALA A 156 -0.70 7.82 -7.34
C ALA A 156 -1.69 6.65 -7.35
N SER A 157 -2.96 6.95 -7.55
CA SER A 157 -4.01 5.95 -7.74
C SER A 157 -4.55 6.03 -9.16
N VAL A 158 -4.86 4.87 -9.73
CA VAL A 158 -5.53 4.78 -11.04
C VAL A 158 -6.98 5.28 -10.89
N THR A 159 -7.41 6.18 -11.77
CA THR A 159 -8.74 6.82 -11.69
C THR A 159 -9.74 6.20 -12.66
N SER A 160 -9.48 6.32 -13.96
CA SER A 160 -10.30 5.71 -15.01
C SER A 160 -9.57 4.57 -15.67
N ARG A 161 -10.32 3.48 -15.91
CA ARG A 161 -9.83 2.27 -16.54
C ARG A 161 -10.56 2.05 -17.86
N ASP A 162 -9.82 2.16 -18.96
CA ASP A 162 -10.27 1.78 -20.29
C ASP A 162 -9.33 0.70 -20.84
N ALA A 163 -9.86 -0.49 -21.13
CA ALA A 163 -9.08 -1.63 -21.60
C ALA A 163 -8.36 -1.35 -22.92
N LYS A 164 -8.96 -0.56 -23.83
CA LYS A 164 -8.35 -0.20 -25.11
C LYS A 164 -7.17 0.74 -24.93
N LEU A 165 -7.30 1.72 -24.02
CA LEU A 165 -6.21 2.62 -23.68
C LEU A 165 -5.08 1.87 -22.97
N LEU A 166 -5.40 0.97 -22.04
CA LEU A 166 -4.39 0.13 -21.37
C LEU A 166 -3.65 -0.79 -22.34
N GLN A 167 -4.34 -1.33 -23.34
CA GLN A 167 -3.71 -2.12 -24.41
C GLN A 167 -2.69 -1.30 -25.22
N GLN A 168 -2.93 0.01 -25.34
CA GLN A 168 -2.00 0.96 -25.97
C GLN A 168 -0.97 1.53 -24.98
N GLY A 169 -0.99 1.10 -23.72
CA GLY A 169 -0.06 1.56 -22.69
C GLY A 169 -0.44 2.90 -22.07
N HIS A 170 -1.71 3.34 -22.16
CA HIS A 170 -2.19 4.58 -21.57
C HIS A 170 -3.07 4.35 -20.35
N LEU A 171 -2.93 5.21 -19.35
CA LEU A 171 -3.76 5.21 -18.14
C LEU A 171 -3.92 6.62 -17.58
N PHE A 172 -4.88 6.77 -16.68
CA PHE A 172 -5.16 8.00 -15.96
C PHE A 172 -4.94 7.82 -14.47
N ILE A 173 -4.18 8.73 -13.88
CA ILE A 173 -3.75 8.62 -12.48
C ILE A 173 -4.02 9.92 -11.73
N LYS A 174 -4.19 9.82 -10.42
CA LYS A 174 -4.29 10.95 -9.50
C LYS A 174 -3.21 10.80 -8.45
N PHE A 175 -2.42 11.83 -8.23
CA PHE A 175 -1.40 11.83 -7.18
C PHE A 175 -2.03 11.78 -5.79
N GLU A 176 -1.47 10.93 -4.93
CA GLU A 176 -1.91 10.80 -3.54
C GLU A 176 -1.35 11.92 -2.66
N SER A 177 -0.18 12.45 -3.01
CA SER A 177 0.38 13.66 -2.43
C SER A 177 0.89 14.56 -3.55
N VAL A 178 0.56 15.85 -3.48
CA VAL A 178 1.07 16.85 -4.42
C VAL A 178 2.37 17.39 -3.85
N SER A 179 3.49 17.15 -4.54
CA SER A 179 4.78 17.76 -4.25
C SER A 179 5.13 18.78 -5.33
N SER A 180 6.00 19.72 -5.00
CA SER A 180 6.53 20.72 -5.93
C SER A 180 7.16 20.07 -7.16
N ASP A 181 7.80 18.92 -6.98
CA ASP A 181 8.43 18.14 -8.05
C ASP A 181 7.41 17.62 -9.05
N ILE A 182 6.18 17.32 -8.60
CA ILE A 182 5.09 16.86 -9.46
C ILE A 182 4.60 17.97 -10.39
N LEU A 183 4.59 19.22 -9.89
CA LEU A 183 4.17 20.39 -10.66
C LEU A 183 5.19 20.78 -11.74
N ASN A 184 6.45 20.38 -11.57
CA ASN A 184 7.55 20.64 -12.50
C ASN A 184 7.94 19.42 -13.33
N PHE A 185 7.08 18.40 -13.45
CA PHE A 185 7.43 17.22 -14.24
C PHE A 185 7.69 17.60 -15.70
N GLU A 186 8.96 17.54 -16.07
CA GLU A 186 9.37 17.59 -17.46
C GLU A 186 8.81 16.36 -18.18
N SER A 187 8.15 16.59 -19.30
CA SER A 187 7.50 15.57 -20.12
C SER A 187 8.47 14.56 -20.75
N LEU A 188 9.76 14.55 -20.40
CA LEU A 188 10.79 13.66 -20.96
C LEU A 188 11.37 12.66 -19.96
N ARG A 189 10.95 12.70 -18.69
CA ARG A 189 11.45 11.75 -17.68
C ARG A 189 10.73 10.40 -17.79
N TYR A 190 11.52 9.33 -17.74
CA TYR A 190 11.02 7.95 -17.69
C TYR A 190 11.23 7.38 -16.30
N PHE A 191 10.21 6.69 -15.82
CA PHE A 191 10.18 6.06 -14.52
C PHE A 191 9.96 4.55 -14.67
N ILE A 192 10.31 3.84 -13.60
CA ILE A 192 9.82 2.51 -13.33
C ILE A 192 8.56 2.65 -12.51
N MET A 193 7.44 2.12 -13.00
CA MET A 193 6.19 2.04 -12.25
C MET A 193 6.00 0.64 -11.69
N VAL A 194 5.55 0.58 -10.44
CA VAL A 194 5.20 -0.64 -9.72
C VAL A 194 3.77 -0.52 -9.23
N GLU A 195 2.97 -1.54 -9.53
CA GLU A 195 1.62 -1.74 -9.02
C GLU A 195 1.67 -2.81 -7.93
N THR A 196 1.09 -2.51 -6.76
CA THR A 196 0.87 -3.51 -5.71
C THR A 196 -0.31 -4.42 -6.07
N GLN A 197 -0.22 -5.71 -5.75
CA GLN A 197 -1.37 -6.61 -5.92
C GLN A 197 -2.42 -6.45 -4.80
N ALA A 198 -2.06 -5.86 -3.67
CA ALA A 198 -3.00 -5.53 -2.61
C ALA A 198 -3.91 -4.37 -3.06
N TYR A 199 -5.22 -4.52 -2.91
CA TYR A 199 -6.17 -3.48 -3.31
C TYR A 199 -6.19 -2.33 -2.28
N PHE A 200 -5.35 -1.32 -2.52
CA PHE A 200 -5.08 -0.23 -1.58
C PHE A 200 -6.32 0.54 -1.11
N GLU A 201 -7.31 0.77 -1.96
CA GLU A 201 -8.50 1.57 -1.59
C GLU A 201 -9.22 1.00 -0.37
N ALA A 202 -9.32 -0.33 -0.26
CA ALA A 202 -9.92 -0.98 0.91
C ALA A 202 -9.10 -0.74 2.19
N TYR A 203 -7.76 -0.83 2.10
CA TYR A 203 -6.87 -0.52 3.22
C TYR A 203 -6.95 0.95 3.61
N ARG A 204 -6.99 1.87 2.64
CA ARG A 204 -7.07 3.32 2.87
C ARG A 204 -8.28 3.67 3.74
N HIS A 205 -9.46 3.17 3.38
CA HIS A 205 -10.68 3.44 4.14
C HIS A 205 -10.64 2.82 5.54
N ASN A 206 -10.22 1.55 5.65
CA ASN A 206 -10.16 0.86 6.94
C ASN A 206 -9.13 1.50 7.88
N LEU A 207 -7.95 1.86 7.39
CA LEU A 207 -6.91 2.55 8.16
C LEU A 207 -7.35 3.95 8.58
N SER A 208 -8.07 4.67 7.72
CA SER A 208 -8.62 6.00 8.07
C SER A 208 -9.63 5.88 9.21
N ALA A 209 -10.55 4.91 9.12
CA ALA A 209 -11.54 4.66 10.15
C ALA A 209 -10.90 4.27 11.49
N LEU A 210 -9.92 3.36 11.49
CA LEU A 210 -9.19 2.97 12.71
C LEU A 210 -8.44 4.15 13.33
N ARG A 211 -7.86 5.04 12.50
CA ARG A 211 -7.13 6.23 12.96
C ARG A 211 -8.05 7.27 13.61
N GLU A 212 -9.26 7.43 13.10
CA GLU A 212 -10.24 8.40 13.59
C GLU A 212 -11.03 7.92 14.82
N MET A 213 -11.13 6.60 15.01
CA MET A 213 -11.80 6.03 16.18
C MET A 213 -11.07 6.35 17.50
N ASN A 214 -11.84 6.41 18.58
CA ASN A 214 -11.40 6.64 19.94
C ASN A 214 -12.35 5.94 20.93
N GLU A 215 -12.09 6.05 22.23
CA GLU A 215 -12.90 5.39 23.27
C GLU A 215 -14.39 5.76 23.24
N GLU A 216 -14.75 6.96 22.81
CA GLU A 216 -16.14 7.46 22.84
C GLU A 216 -16.97 6.91 21.67
N ASN A 217 -16.34 6.71 20.51
CA ASN A 217 -17.02 6.28 19.29
C ASN A 217 -16.77 4.81 18.90
N PHE A 218 -15.94 4.09 19.67
CA PHE A 218 -15.58 2.71 19.35
C PHE A 218 -16.76 1.75 19.59
N PRO A 219 -17.27 1.09 18.54
CA PRO A 219 -18.44 0.23 18.66
C PRO A 219 -18.11 -1.06 19.40
N PHE A 220 -19.08 -1.58 20.17
CA PHE A 220 -18.97 -2.90 20.83
C PHE A 220 -17.73 -3.08 21.72
N GLN A 221 -17.20 -2.00 22.32
CA GLN A 221 -16.02 -2.04 23.20
C GLN A 221 -16.06 -3.16 24.26
N LYS A 222 -17.22 -3.35 24.89
CA LYS A 222 -17.43 -4.42 25.90
C LYS A 222 -17.16 -5.82 25.35
N TYR A 223 -17.48 -6.06 24.10
CA TYR A 223 -17.35 -7.37 23.47
C TYR A 223 -15.99 -7.54 22.78
N ILE A 224 -15.54 -6.54 22.02
CA ILE A 224 -14.31 -6.62 21.22
C ILE A 224 -13.05 -6.43 22.09
N VAL A 225 -13.05 -5.40 22.94
CA VAL A 225 -11.86 -5.06 23.74
C VAL A 225 -11.85 -5.87 25.03
N LYS A 226 -12.97 -5.92 25.75
CA LYS A 226 -13.06 -6.53 27.09
C LYS A 226 -13.44 -8.02 27.06
N THR A 227 -13.88 -8.56 25.93
CA THR A 227 -14.33 -9.95 25.78
C THR A 227 -15.42 -10.35 26.79
N GLU A 228 -16.35 -9.43 27.07
CA GLU A 228 -17.51 -9.71 27.91
C GLU A 228 -18.48 -10.65 27.15
N ASN A 229 -18.84 -11.77 27.77
CA ASN A 229 -19.78 -12.74 27.16
C ASN A 229 -21.25 -12.50 27.59
N GLU A 230 -21.48 -11.55 28.49
CA GLU A 230 -22.82 -11.24 29.00
C GLU A 230 -23.53 -10.25 28.07
N ILE A 231 -24.47 -10.77 27.29
CA ILE A 231 -25.36 -9.94 26.47
C ILE A 231 -26.47 -9.40 27.38
N LYS A 232 -26.40 -8.12 27.75
CA LYS A 232 -27.50 -7.44 28.45
C LYS A 232 -28.63 -7.14 27.46
N ALA A 233 -29.88 -7.24 27.93
CA ALA A 233 -31.05 -6.88 27.13
C ALA A 233 -30.96 -5.41 26.66
N PRO A 234 -31.47 -5.08 25.45
CA PRO A 234 -31.39 -3.75 24.86
C PRO A 234 -32.12 -2.67 25.67
#